data_AF-A0A660N1F3-F1
#
_entry.id   AF-A0A660N1F3-F1
#
_cell.length_a   1.000
_cell.length_b   1.000
_cell.length_c   1.000
_cell.angle_alpha   90.00
_cell.angle_beta   90.00
_cell.angle_gamma   90.00
#
_symmetry.space_group_name_H-M   'P 1'
#
loop_
_entity.id
_entity.type
_entity.pdbx_description
1 polymer ?
#
loop_
_entity_poly.entity_id
_entity_poly.type
_entity_poly.pdbx_seq_one_letter_code
_entity_poly.pdbx_strand_id
1 'polypeptide(L)' 'WASEQSQPIANKAVLVARAAMFGARHPLKVPRPPHWGGYVVRPDRVEFWQGRPSRLHDRVCYVLADGAWQKMRLAP' A
#
# COMPACT_ATOMS: atom_id res chain seq x y z
N TRP A 1 -8.37 -8.86 12.97
CA TRP A 1 -8.97 -9.47 14.17
C TRP A 1 -8.28 -8.98 15.44
N ALA A 2 -7.10 -9.47 15.81
CA ALA A 2 -6.47 -9.11 17.09
C ALA A 2 -5.97 -7.66 17.17
N SER A 3 -5.56 -7.09 16.04
CA SER A 3 -5.13 -5.69 15.93
C SER A 3 -6.25 -4.85 15.33
N GLU A 4 -6.57 -3.75 16.02
CA GLU A 4 -7.29 -2.60 15.47
C GLU A 4 -6.21 -1.65 14.96
N GLN A 5 -5.94 -1.71 13.66
CA GLN A 5 -4.79 -1.04 13.06
C GLN A 5 -4.77 0.46 13.42
N SER A 6 -3.58 0.94 13.82
CA SER A 6 -3.30 2.34 14.16
C SER A 6 -4.01 2.89 15.41
N GLN A 7 -4.75 2.07 16.17
CA GLN A 7 -5.36 2.50 17.43
C GLN A 7 -4.38 2.40 18.60
N PRO A 8 -4.39 3.36 19.54
CA PRO A 8 -3.57 3.27 20.75
C PRO A 8 -4.01 2.08 21.61
N ILE A 9 -3.05 1.36 22.19
CA ILE A 9 -3.28 0.26 23.13
C ILE A 9 -2.43 0.48 24.38
N ALA A 10 -2.91 -0.01 25.52
CA ALA A 10 -2.23 0.19 26.80
C ALA A 10 -0.83 -0.44 26.84
N ASN A 11 -0.66 -1.63 26.26
CA ASN A 11 0.61 -2.35 26.19
C ASN A 11 0.51 -3.57 25.26
N LYS A 12 1.63 -4.27 25.09
CA LYS A 12 1.74 -5.49 24.27
C LYS A 12 0.85 -6.65 24.74
N ALA A 13 0.56 -6.77 26.04
CA ALA A 13 -0.22 -7.89 26.57
C ALA A 13 -1.67 -7.88 26.04
N VAL A 14 -2.23 -6.70 25.76
CA VAL A 14 -3.54 -6.56 25.10
C VAL A 14 -3.57 -7.28 23.76
N LEU A 15 -2.52 -7.14 22.95
CA LEU A 15 -2.44 -7.78 21.64
C LEU A 15 -2.29 -9.29 21.77
N VAL A 16 -1.49 -9.78 22.72
CA VAL A 16 -1.31 -11.22 23.00
C VAL A 16 -2.62 -11.86 23.42
N ALA A 17 -3.36 -11.23 24.35
CA ALA A 17 -4.65 -11.71 24.81
C ALA A 17 -5.69 -11.76 23.68
N ARG A 18 -5.77 -10.71 22.86
CA ARG A 18 -6.66 -10.67 21.69
C ARG A 18 -6.29 -11.74 20.66
N ALA A 19 -5.00 -11.95 20.41
CA ALA A 19 -4.53 -13.00 19.50
C ALA A 19 -4.93 -14.40 19.98
N ALA A 20 -4.74 -14.71 21.26
CA ALA A 20 -5.18 -15.98 21.85
C ALA A 20 -6.71 -16.16 21.74
N MET A 21 -7.48 -15.12 22.07
CA MET A 21 -8.94 -15.12 21.95
C MET A 21 -9.40 -15.42 20.52
N PHE A 22 -8.86 -14.71 19.52
CA PHE A 22 -9.25 -14.93 18.12
C PHE A 22 -8.72 -16.25 17.55
N GLY A 23 -7.57 -16.74 18.04
CA GLY A 23 -7.07 -18.07 17.70
C GLY A 23 -8.00 -19.18 18.18
N ALA A 24 -8.49 -19.08 19.42
CA ALA A 24 -9.49 -20.01 19.96
C ALA A 24 -10.85 -19.89 19.25
N ARG A 25 -11.24 -18.67 18.86
CA ARG A 25 -12.50 -18.41 18.12
C ARG A 25 -12.47 -18.96 16.69
N HIS A 26 -11.30 -19.05 16.07
CA HIS A 26 -11.13 -19.47 14.68
C HIS A 26 -10.01 -20.51 14.53
N PRO A 27 -10.19 -21.74 15.07
CA PRO A 27 -9.10 -22.71 15.23
C PRO A 27 -8.63 -23.36 13.91
N LEU A 28 -9.51 -23.46 12.92
CA LEU A 28 -9.23 -24.15 11.64
C LEU A 28 -9.28 -23.22 10.44
N LYS A 29 -10.22 -22.27 10.45
CA LYS A 29 -10.44 -21.34 9.35
C LYS A 29 -10.66 -19.96 9.92
N VAL A 30 -9.71 -19.07 9.67
CA VAL A 30 -9.80 -17.66 10.06
C VAL A 30 -10.55 -16.90 8.94
N PRO A 31 -11.79 -16.45 9.16
CA PRO A 31 -12.49 -15.64 8.17
C PRO A 31 -11.75 -14.31 7.99
N ARG A 32 -11.93 -13.67 6.84
CA ARG A 32 -11.43 -12.30 6.64
C ARG A 32 -12.20 -11.32 7.54
N PRO A 33 -11.54 -10.46 8.34
CA PRO A 33 -12.24 -9.42 9.09
C PRO A 33 -13.04 -8.50 8.17
N PRO A 34 -14.25 -8.03 8.57
CA PRO A 34 -15.05 -7.11 7.76
C PRO A 34 -14.33 -5.81 7.37
N HIS A 35 -13.47 -5.30 8.26
CA HIS A 35 -12.67 -4.08 8.03
C HIS A 35 -11.38 -4.32 7.23
N TRP A 36 -11.04 -5.57 6.89
CA TRP A 36 -9.83 -5.89 6.12
C TRP A 36 -10.17 -6.06 4.64
N GLY A 37 -9.49 -5.31 3.80
CA GLY A 37 -9.68 -5.33 2.35
C GLY A 37 -8.43 -4.84 1.63
N GLY A 38 -8.60 -4.48 0.37
CA GLY A 38 -7.54 -3.92 -0.46
C GLY A 38 -8.01 -2.66 -1.17
N TYR A 39 -7.05 -1.86 -1.61
CA TYR A 39 -7.26 -0.73 -2.50
C TYR A 39 -6.53 -0.97 -3.81
N VAL A 40 -7.04 -0.40 -4.89
CA VAL A 40 -6.34 -0.35 -6.17
C VAL A 40 -5.98 1.10 -6.47
N VAL A 41 -4.70 1.37 -6.66
CA VAL A 41 -4.24 2.65 -7.21
C VAL A 41 -4.25 2.51 -8.72
N ARG A 42 -5.17 3.25 -9.38
CA ARG A 42 -5.23 3.33 -10.84
C ARG A 42 -4.48 4.60 -11.26
N PRO A 43 -3.25 4.50 -11.78
CA PRO A 43 -2.48 5.68 -12.09
C PRO A 43 -3.07 6.39 -13.31
N ASP A 44 -3.19 7.70 -13.20
CA ASP A 44 -3.33 8.63 -14.33
C ASP A 44 -1.97 9.21 -14.76
N ARG A 45 -0.94 9.00 -13.94
CA ARG A 45 0.43 9.44 -14.19
C ARG A 45 1.44 8.43 -13.65
N VAL A 46 2.46 8.13 -14.45
CA VAL A 46 3.60 7.29 -14.07
C VAL A 46 4.89 7.98 -14.52
N GLU A 47 5.87 8.09 -13.63
CA GLU A 47 7.17 8.69 -13.95
C GLU A 47 8.29 7.69 -13.68
N PHE A 48 9.13 7.47 -14.69
CA PHE A 48 10.37 6.71 -14.59
C PHE A 48 11.52 7.71 -14.50
N TRP A 49 12.19 7.72 -13.36
CA TRP A 49 13.38 8.52 -13.11
C TRP A 49 14.61 7.62 -13.10
N GLN A 50 15.64 7.98 -13.85
CA GLN A 50 16.91 7.28 -13.88
C GLN A 50 18.06 8.26 -13.65
N GLY A 51 18.79 8.02 -12.56
CA GLY A 51 19.92 8.83 -12.13
C GLY A 51 21.12 8.72 -13.07
N ARG A 52 21.90 9.81 -13.14
CA ARG A 52 23.12 9.95 -13.95
C ARG A 52 24.14 10.78 -13.15
N PRO A 53 25.46 10.44 -13.17
CA PRO A 53 26.48 11.22 -12.49
C PRO A 53 26.59 12.68 -12.96
N SER A 54 26.27 12.94 -14.22
CA SER A 54 26.31 14.28 -14.84
C SER A 54 25.23 15.24 -14.32
N ARG A 55 24.33 14.79 -13.42
CA ARG A 55 23.12 15.51 -12.96
C ARG A 55 22.07 15.73 -14.06
N LEU A 56 22.32 15.28 -15.28
CA LEU A 56 21.34 15.26 -16.35
C LEU A 56 20.54 13.95 -16.30
N HIS A 57 19.61 13.87 -15.36
CA HIS A 57 18.77 12.69 -15.13
C HIS A 57 17.79 12.45 -16.29
N ASP A 58 17.54 11.17 -16.55
CA ASP A 58 16.50 10.76 -17.49
C ASP A 58 15.16 10.74 -16.75
N ARG A 59 14.20 11.54 -17.21
CA ARG A 59 12.82 11.55 -16.69
C ARG A 59 11.84 11.28 -17.82
N VAL A 60 11.20 10.13 -17.79
CA VAL A 60 10.17 9.73 -18.75
C VAL A 60 8.83 9.65 -18.02
N CYS A 61 7.90 10.53 -18.38
CA CYS A 61 6.58 10.60 -17.78
C CYS A 61 5.52 10.11 -18.76
N TYR A 62 4.62 9.27 -18.27
CA TYR A 62 3.40 8.84 -18.93
C TYR A 62 2.21 9.50 -18.22
N VAL A 63 1.32 10.13 -18.98
CA VAL A 63 0.07 10.71 -18.49
C VAL A 63 -1.09 10.12 -19.28
N LEU A 64 -2.13 9.68 -18.60
CA LEU A 64 -3.35 9.17 -19.21
C LEU A 64 -4.25 10.37 -19.58
N ALA A 65 -4.46 10.57 -20.87
CA ALA A 65 -5.33 11.61 -21.40
C ALA A 65 -6.24 11.00 -22.47
N ASP A 66 -7.54 11.26 -22.38
CA ASP A 66 -8.55 10.73 -23.32
C ASP A 66 -8.50 9.20 -23.53
N GLY A 67 -8.17 8.46 -22.46
CA GLY A 67 -8.04 7.00 -22.49
C GLY A 67 -6.75 6.47 -23.14
N ALA A 68 -5.84 7.35 -23.55
CA ALA A 68 -4.56 6.99 -24.15
C ALA A 68 -3.38 7.48 -23.29
N TRP A 69 -2.31 6.70 -23.24
CA TRP A 69 -1.07 7.09 -22.57
C TRP A 69 -0.23 7.99 -23.46
N GLN A 70 0.03 9.20 -23.00
CA GLN A 70 0.93 10.16 -23.64
C GLN A 70 2.29 10.11 -22.94
N LYS A 71 3.36 9.96 -23.73
CA LYS A 71 4.74 9.92 -23.24
C LYS A 71 5.42 11.26 -23.45
N MET A 72 6.09 11.77 -22.43
CA MET A 72 6.91 12.98 -22.50
C MET A 72 8.21 12.83 -21.71
N ARG A 73 9.20 13.65 -22.08
CA ARG A 73 10.46 13.79 -21.34
C ARG A 73 10.38 15.06 -20.49
N LEU A 74 10.78 14.95 -19.23
CA LEU A 74 10.87 16.09 -18.33
C LEU A 74 12.33 16.51 -18.14
N ALA A 75 12.56 17.80 -17.86
CA ALA A 75 13.86 18.28 -17.43
C ALA A 75 14.24 17.65 -16.08
N PRO A 76 15.53 17.28 -15.88
CA PRO A 76 16.00 16.65 -14.65
C PRO A 76 15.82 17.49 -13.39
#